data_AF-A0A260AT06-F1
#
_entry.id   AF-A0A260AT06-F1
#
_cell.length_a   1.000
_cell.length_b   1.000
_cell.length_c   1.000
_cell.angle_alpha   90.00
_cell.angle_beta   90.00
_cell.angle_gamma   90.00
#
_symmetry.space_group_name_H-M   'P 1'
#
loop_
_entity.id
_entity.type
_entity.pdbx_description
1 polymer ?
#
loop_
_entity_poly.entity_id
_entity_poly.type
_entity_poly.pdbx_seq_one_letter_code
_entity_poly.pdbx_strand_id
1 'polypeptide(L)'
;MNKNLLNDHQIITELIGNAAQLPAEDPRAARWATEALALASAAELPLLIEEAEGVLGRIEHDTTCRWCAGQPGAAIPVGSFWCIH
;
A
#
# COMPACT_ATOMS: atom_id res chain seq x y z
N MET A 1 -6.82 -19.69 -20.57
CA MET A 1 -6.53 -18.95 -19.31
C MET A 1 -5.41 -19.67 -18.58
N ASN A 2 -4.29 -18.98 -18.36
CA ASN A 2 -3.12 -19.53 -17.69
C ASN A 2 -3.43 -19.61 -16.18
N LYS A 3 -3.55 -20.82 -15.63
CA LYS A 3 -3.92 -21.02 -14.22
C LYS A 3 -2.92 -20.40 -13.24
N ASN A 4 -1.64 -20.29 -13.65
CA ASN A 4 -0.58 -19.67 -12.84
C ASN A 4 -0.79 -18.16 -12.70
N LEU A 5 -1.16 -17.45 -13.78
CA LEU A 5 -1.40 -16.01 -13.74
C LEU A 5 -2.58 -15.63 -12.84
N LEU A 6 -3.63 -16.49 -12.81
CA LEU A 6 -4.77 -16.30 -11.92
C LEU A 6 -4.38 -16.48 -10.45
N ASN A 7 -3.47 -17.41 -10.16
CA ASN A 7 -2.95 -17.65 -8.82
C ASN A 7 -2.03 -16.51 -8.37
N ASP A 8 -1.13 -16.06 -9.25
CA ASP A 8 -0.23 -14.93 -8.96
C ASP A 8 -1.04 -13.66 -8.67
N HIS A 9 -2.06 -13.37 -9.47
CA HIS A 9 -2.96 -12.25 -9.20
C HIS A 9 -3.63 -12.38 -7.84
N GLN A 10 -4.16 -13.55 -7.47
CA GLN A 10 -4.83 -13.75 -6.18
C GLN A 10 -3.88 -13.54 -5.00
N ILE A 11 -2.67 -14.10 -5.07
CA ILE A 11 -1.63 -13.94 -4.04
C ILE A 11 -1.25 -12.46 -3.88
N ILE A 12 -1.01 -11.77 -5.00
CA ILE A 12 -0.63 -10.35 -4.98
C ILE A 12 -1.74 -9.50 -4.37
N THR A 13 -2.99 -9.70 -4.81
CA THR A 13 -4.15 -8.97 -4.27
C THR A 13 -4.32 -9.23 -2.77
N GLU A 14 -4.10 -10.46 -2.30
CA GLU A 14 -4.17 -10.80 -0.87
C GLU A 14 -3.08 -10.06 -0.07
N LEU A 15 -1.85 -9.98 -0.58
CA LEU A 15 -0.77 -9.22 0.04
C LEU A 15 -1.08 -7.72 0.11
N ILE A 16 -1.60 -7.14 -0.97
CA ILE A 16 -2.02 -5.73 -1.02
C ILE A 16 -3.14 -5.47 -0.01
N GLY A 17 -4.17 -6.32 0.02
CA GLY A 17 -5.29 -6.21 0.95
C GLY A 17 -4.85 -6.30 2.41
N ASN A 18 -3.97 -7.25 2.73
CA ASN A 18 -3.41 -7.41 4.07
C ASN A 18 -2.55 -6.20 4.48
N ALA A 19 -1.76 -5.65 3.56
CA ALA A 19 -0.95 -4.46 3.83
C ALA A 19 -1.81 -3.20 4.04
N ALA A 20 -2.88 -3.04 3.25
CA ALA A 20 -3.78 -1.88 3.33
C ALA A 20 -4.57 -1.83 4.66
N GLN A 21 -4.91 -3.00 5.22
CA GLN A 21 -5.70 -3.10 6.45
C GLN A 21 -4.88 -2.94 7.74
N LEU A 22 -3.56 -3.10 7.67
CA LEU A 22 -2.71 -2.91 8.83
C LEU A 22 -2.42 -1.42 9.10
N PRO A 23 -2.20 -1.04 10.38
CA PRO A 23 -1.63 0.25 10.73
C PRO A 23 -0.29 0.44 10.01
N ALA A 24 -0.02 1.64 9.55
CA ALA A 24 1.20 1.94 8.79
C ALA A 24 2.49 1.70 9.61
N GLU A 25 2.41 1.85 10.92
CA GLU A 25 3.48 1.57 11.88
C GLU A 25 3.75 0.07 12.11
N ASP A 26 2.85 -0.82 11.66
CA ASP A 26 3.11 -2.26 11.68
C ASP A 26 4.14 -2.60 10.59
N PRO A 27 5.31 -3.14 10.95
CA PRO A 27 6.36 -3.47 9.98
C PRO A 27 5.92 -4.51 8.94
N ARG A 28 4.86 -5.27 9.22
CA ARG A 28 4.27 -6.21 8.24
C ARG A 28 3.59 -5.49 7.09
N ALA A 29 3.00 -4.31 7.31
CA ALA A 29 2.32 -3.55 6.28
C ALA A 29 3.29 -3.19 5.13
N ALA A 30 4.43 -2.57 5.47
CA ALA A 30 5.44 -2.21 4.50
C ALA A 30 6.06 -3.44 3.82
N ARG A 31 6.31 -4.52 4.59
CA ARG A 31 6.86 -5.76 4.05
C ARG A 31 5.93 -6.39 3.01
N TRP A 32 4.65 -6.54 3.31
CA TRP A 32 3.69 -7.15 2.40
C TRP A 32 3.41 -6.29 1.17
N ALA A 33 3.35 -4.97 1.31
CA ALA A 33 3.21 -4.07 0.16
C ALA A 33 4.45 -4.13 -0.76
N THR A 34 5.65 -4.20 -0.18
CA THR A 34 6.90 -4.38 -0.95
C THR A 34 6.94 -5.71 -1.68
N GLU A 35 6.51 -6.79 -1.01
CA GLU A 35 6.44 -8.13 -1.61
C GLU A 35 5.42 -8.17 -2.75
N ALA A 36 4.24 -7.57 -2.56
CA ALA A 36 3.24 -7.42 -3.61
C ALA A 36 3.78 -6.65 -4.82
N LEU A 37 4.49 -5.53 -4.60
CA LEU A 37 5.10 -4.74 -5.67
C LEU A 37 6.10 -5.56 -6.48
N ALA A 38 6.99 -6.30 -5.80
CA ALA A 38 7.98 -7.14 -6.45
C ALA A 38 7.33 -8.24 -7.32
N LEU A 39 6.30 -8.92 -6.78
CA LEU A 39 5.57 -9.96 -7.49
C LEU A 39 4.77 -9.41 -8.67
N ALA A 40 4.07 -8.28 -8.49
CA ALA A 40 3.32 -7.61 -9.56
C ALA A 40 4.24 -7.13 -10.70
N SER A 41 5.43 -6.64 -10.34
CA SER A 41 6.45 -6.24 -11.31
C SER A 41 6.99 -7.43 -12.09
N ALA A 42 7.30 -8.54 -11.41
CA ALA A 42 7.77 -9.76 -12.05
C ALA A 42 6.72 -10.42 -12.95
N ALA A 43 5.43 -10.28 -12.61
CA ALA A 43 4.32 -10.78 -13.39
C ALA A 43 3.82 -9.81 -14.49
N GLU A 44 4.43 -8.62 -14.60
CA GLU A 44 4.02 -7.55 -15.52
C GLU A 44 2.52 -7.21 -15.41
N LEU A 45 2.03 -6.99 -14.19
CA LEU A 45 0.63 -6.67 -13.90
C LEU A 45 0.50 -5.19 -13.48
N PRO A 46 0.33 -4.24 -14.42
CA PRO A 46 0.52 -2.81 -14.14
C PRO A 46 -0.46 -2.25 -13.11
N LEU A 47 -1.71 -2.73 -13.10
CA LEU A 47 -2.71 -2.29 -12.14
C LEU A 47 -2.34 -2.67 -10.70
N LEU A 48 -1.77 -3.87 -10.49
CA LEU A 48 -1.36 -4.32 -9.17
C LEU A 48 -0.05 -3.65 -8.71
N ILE A 49 0.81 -3.23 -9.65
CA ILE A 49 1.96 -2.37 -9.35
C ILE A 49 1.47 -1.04 -8.78
N GLU A 50 0.54 -0.37 -9.47
CA GLU A 50 -0.02 0.92 -9.03
C GLU A 50 -0.69 0.81 -7.65
N GLU A 51 -1.46 -0.26 -7.41
CA GLU A 51 -2.09 -0.49 -6.10
C GLU A 51 -1.05 -0.71 -4.98
N ALA A 52 0.00 -1.51 -5.23
CA ALA A 52 1.05 -1.75 -4.24
C ALA A 52 1.86 -0.47 -3.94
N GLU A 53 2.16 0.34 -4.96
CA GLU A 53 2.81 1.64 -4.81
C GLU A 53 1.92 2.61 -4.01
N GLY A 54 0.62 2.64 -4.28
CA GLY A 54 -0.34 3.45 -3.52
C GLY A 54 -0.37 3.08 -2.03
N VAL A 55 -0.34 1.78 -1.71
CA VAL A 55 -0.29 1.31 -0.31
C VAL A 55 1.04 1.70 0.36
N LEU A 56 2.17 1.57 -0.34
CA LEU A 56 3.48 2.03 0.17
C LEU A 56 3.50 3.54 0.40
N GLY A 57 2.96 4.33 -0.53
CA GLY A 57 2.86 5.78 -0.41
C GLY A 57 2.00 6.19 0.79
N ARG A 58 0.87 5.52 1.03
CA ARG A 58 0.06 5.70 2.25
C ARG A 58 0.86 5.37 3.51
N ILE A 59 1.57 4.24 3.55
CA ILE A 59 2.35 3.83 4.73
C ILE A 59 3.46 4.83 5.03
N GLU A 60 4.21 5.25 4.02
CA GLU A 60 5.24 6.29 4.15
C GLU A 60 4.63 7.58 4.65
N HIS A 61 3.51 8.02 4.06
CA HIS A 61 2.79 9.19 4.51
C HIS A 61 2.38 9.08 5.99
N ASP A 62 1.68 8.02 6.38
CA ASP A 62 1.13 7.86 7.73
C ASP A 62 2.22 7.78 8.80
N THR A 63 3.39 7.22 8.47
CA THR A 63 4.54 7.11 9.38
C THR A 63 5.43 8.37 9.43
N THR A 64 5.42 9.20 8.40
CA THR A 64 6.29 10.39 8.30
C THR A 64 5.53 11.72 8.45
N CYS A 65 4.20 11.71 8.32
CA CYS A 65 3.36 12.89 8.40
C CYS A 65 3.33 13.45 9.83
N ARG A 66 4.12 14.51 10.04
CA ARG A 66 4.18 15.27 11.30
C ARG A 66 2.87 15.95 11.70
N TRP A 67 1.97 16.19 10.74
CA TRP A 67 0.67 16.86 10.97
C TRP A 67 -0.42 15.87 11.40
N CYS A 68 -0.35 14.66 10.86
CA CYS A 68 -1.20 13.54 11.24
C CYS A 68 -0.75 12.97 12.58
N ALA A 69 0.55 13.05 12.91
CA ALA A 69 1.16 12.39 14.06
C ALA A 69 0.79 10.89 14.15
N GLY A 70 0.61 10.24 13.00
CA GLY A 70 0.13 8.86 12.92
C GLY A 70 -1.33 8.64 13.35
N GLN A 71 -2.12 9.69 13.60
CA GLN A 71 -3.55 9.60 13.93
C GLN A 71 -4.41 9.61 12.65
N PRO A 72 -5.08 8.50 12.29
CA PRO A 72 -6.03 8.49 11.19
C PRO A 72 -7.19 9.45 11.48
N GLY A 73 -7.51 10.34 10.55
CA GLY A 73 -8.66 11.26 10.67
C GLY A 73 -8.43 12.53 11.49
N ALA A 74 -7.17 12.87 11.82
CA ALA A 74 -6.85 14.17 12.41
C ALA A 74 -7.34 15.32 11.51
N ALA A 75 -7.90 16.38 12.09
CA ALA A 75 -8.35 17.56 11.34
C ALA A 75 -7.14 18.29 10.74
N ILE A 76 -6.78 17.94 9.51
CA ILE A 76 -5.66 18.51 8.79
C ILE A 76 -6.08 19.87 8.19
N PRO A 77 -5.26 20.93 8.31
CA PRO A 77 -5.57 22.22 7.68
C PRO A 77 -5.64 22.10 6.16
N VAL A 78 -6.69 22.66 5.55
CA VAL A 78 -6.87 22.69 4.09
C VAL A 78 -5.70 23.46 3.46
N GLY A 79 -4.75 22.74 2.86
CA GLY A 79 -3.54 23.32 2.25
C GLY A 79 -2.25 22.54 2.48
N SER A 80 -2.21 21.53 3.36
CA SER A 80 -1.07 20.61 3.41
C SER A 80 -1.18 19.60 2.27
N PHE A 81 -0.51 19.91 1.15
CA PHE A 81 -0.40 19.08 -0.06
C PHE A 81 -0.09 17.59 0.22
N TRP A 82 0.58 17.30 1.33
CA TRP A 82 1.07 15.97 1.67
C TRP A 82 0.07 15.10 2.41
N CYS A 83 -0.98 15.67 3.01
CA CYS A 83 -1.93 14.91 3.80
C CYS A 83 -3.32 15.05 3.21
N ILE A 84 -3.61 14.17 2.26
CA ILE A 84 -4.90 14.04 1.61
C ILE A 84 -5.68 12.95 2.35
N HIS A 85 -6.83 13.37 2.89
CA HIS A 85 -7.79 12.62 3.70
C HIS A 85 -8.00 11.16 3.35
#